data_AF-A0AAV4VH70-F1
#
_entry.id   AF-A0AAV4VH70-F1
#
_cell.length_a   1.000
_cell.length_b   1.000
_cell.length_c   1.000
_cell.angle_alpha   90.00
_cell.angle_beta   90.00
_cell.angle_gamma   90.00
#
_symmetry.space_group_name_H-M   'P 1'
#
loop_
_entity.id
_entity.type
_entity.pdbx_description
1 polymer ?
#
loop_
_entity_poly.entity_id
_entity_poly.type
_entity_poly.pdbx_seq_one_letter_code
_entity_poly.pdbx_strand_id
1 'polypeptide(L)'
;MAATSIPNPSTLLPLELIDKCIGSKIHIIMKNDKEIVGTLLGFDDFVNMVLEDVTEYETTPEGRRITKLDQILLNGNNITMMVPGGEMPDV
;
A
#
# COMPACT_ATOMS: atom_id res chain seq x y z
N MET A 1 18.40 -6.42 33.24
CA MET A 1 17.32 -7.38 32.94
C MET A 1 16.13 -6.57 32.41
N ALA A 2 16.02 -6.37 31.10
CA ALA A 2 14.87 -5.68 30.52
C ALA A 2 13.70 -6.69 30.45
N ALA A 3 12.55 -6.34 31.02
CA ALA A 3 11.36 -7.16 30.95
C ALA A 3 10.87 -7.20 29.49
N THR A 4 10.92 -8.37 28.85
CA THR A 4 10.26 -8.61 27.57
C THR A 4 8.75 -8.61 27.80
N SER A 5 8.06 -7.53 27.41
CA SER A 5 6.61 -7.49 27.38
C SER A 5 6.11 -8.56 26.39
N ILE A 6 5.34 -9.53 26.87
CA ILE A 6 4.64 -10.48 26.01
C ILE A 6 3.69 -9.64 25.13
N PRO A 7 3.85 -9.67 23.79
CA PRO A 7 2.96 -8.90 22.92
C PRO A 7 1.54 -9.43 23.13
N ASN A 8 0.62 -8.51 23.40
CA ASN A 8 -0.78 -8.86 23.52
C ASN A 8 -1.22 -9.40 22.14
N PRO A 9 -1.83 -10.59 22.02
CA PRO A 9 -2.27 -11.12 20.72
C PRO A 9 -3.30 -10.21 20.00
N SER A 10 -3.83 -9.19 20.68
CA SER A 10 -4.68 -8.15 20.09
C SER A 10 -3.94 -6.88 19.65
N THR A 11 -2.61 -6.80 19.81
CA THR A 11 -1.80 -5.69 19.29
C THR A 11 -1.11 -6.12 18.01
N LEU A 12 -1.62 -5.66 16.87
CA LEU A 12 -1.00 -5.86 15.56
C LEU A 12 -0.05 -4.70 15.26
N LEU A 13 1.21 -5.00 14.95
CA LEU A 13 2.15 -3.96 14.53
C LEU A 13 1.84 -3.51 13.10
N PRO A 14 2.03 -2.23 12.75
CA PRO A 14 1.75 -1.74 11.39
C PRO A 14 2.47 -2.52 10.31
N LEU A 15 3.76 -2.83 10.49
CA LEU A 15 4.53 -3.62 9.53
C LEU A 15 4.07 -5.08 9.47
N GLU A 16 3.59 -5.64 10.58
CA GLU A 16 3.02 -7.00 10.59
C GLU A 16 1.69 -7.05 9.83
N LEU A 17 0.90 -5.97 9.87
CA LEU A 17 -0.28 -5.85 9.04
C LEU A 17 0.08 -5.84 7.55
N ILE A 18 1.13 -5.09 7.16
CA ILE A 18 1.56 -5.03 5.75
C ILE A 18 2.14 -6.36 5.28
N ASP A 19 2.91 -7.05 6.13
CA ASP A 19 3.42 -8.38 5.84
C ASP A 19 2.29 -9.38 5.56
N LYS A 20 1.20 -9.30 6.33
CA LYS A 20 -0.01 -10.10 6.07
C LYS A 20 -0.75 -9.73 4.78
N CYS A 21 -0.44 -8.59 4.17
CA CYS A 21 -1.03 -8.16 2.89
C CYS A 21 -0.23 -8.64 1.67
N ILE A 22 0.92 -9.28 1.85
CA ILE A 22 1.70 -9.83 0.73
C ILE A 22 0.86 -10.88 -0.01
N GLY A 23 0.84 -10.82 -1.33
CA GLY A 23 0.00 -11.63 -2.21
C GLY A 23 -1.47 -11.18 -2.27
N SER A 24 -1.84 -10.12 -1.56
CA SER A 24 -3.20 -9.56 -1.57
C SER A 24 -3.23 -8.20 -2.27
N LYS A 25 -4.42 -7.81 -2.74
CA LYS A 25 -4.64 -6.45 -3.24
C LYS A 25 -4.51 -5.43 -2.12
N ILE A 26 -3.85 -4.34 -2.43
CA ILE A 26 -3.68 -3.20 -1.56
C ILE A 26 -3.99 -1.92 -2.33
N HIS A 27 -4.67 -1.01 -1.64
CA HIS A 27 -4.88 0.34 -2.13
C HIS A 27 -3.96 1.30 -1.37
N ILE A 28 -3.13 2.03 -2.10
CA ILE A 28 -2.12 2.94 -1.58
C ILE A 28 -2.46 4.35 -2.00
N ILE A 29 -2.55 5.25 -1.02
CA ILE A 29 -2.81 6.67 -1.22
C ILE A 29 -1.49 7.41 -1.07
N MET A 30 -1.10 8.15 -2.11
CA MET A 30 0.12 8.94 -2.13
C MET A 30 -0.14 10.39 -1.71
N LYS A 31 0.92 11.18 -1.51
CA LYS A 31 0.83 12.61 -1.15
C LYS A 31 0.25 13.53 -2.24
N ASN A 32 0.27 13.14 -3.51
CA ASN A 32 0.04 14.03 -4.66
C ASN A 32 -1.24 13.70 -5.45
N ASP A 33 -2.39 13.56 -4.79
CA ASP A 33 -3.69 13.21 -5.42
C ASP A 33 -3.63 11.99 -6.35
N LYS A 34 -2.73 11.06 -5.99
CA LYS A 34 -2.42 9.84 -6.72
C LYS A 34 -2.69 8.65 -5.84
N GLU A 35 -3.43 7.71 -6.39
CA GLU A 35 -3.89 6.49 -5.73
C GLU A 35 -3.50 5.29 -6.58
N ILE A 36 -3.06 4.21 -5.94
CA ILE A 36 -2.52 3.04 -6.61
C ILE A 36 -3.19 1.81 -6.02
N VAL A 37 -3.79 0.99 -6.86
CA VAL A 37 -4.34 -0.31 -6.48
C VAL A 37 -3.53 -1.40 -7.18
N GLY A 38 -3.00 -2.36 -6.45
CA GLY A 38 -2.23 -3.48 -7.01
C GLY A 38 -2.06 -4.61 -6.02
N THR A 39 -1.50 -5.73 -6.47
CA THR A 39 -1.15 -6.85 -5.60
C THR A 39 0.22 -6.63 -5.00
N LEU A 40 0.34 -6.67 -3.66
CA LEU A 40 1.61 -6.47 -2.97
C LEU A 40 2.50 -7.71 -3.10
N LEU A 41 3.64 -7.57 -3.77
CA LEU A 41 4.63 -8.64 -3.88
C LEU A 41 5.63 -8.65 -2.72
N GLY A 42 5.91 -7.48 -2.16
CA GLY A 42 6.82 -7.33 -1.04
C GLY A 42 7.18 -5.87 -0.77
N PHE A 43 7.84 -5.63 0.35
CA PHE A 43 8.31 -4.31 0.76
C PHE A 43 9.64 -4.40 1.50
N ASP A 44 10.35 -3.28 1.65
CA ASP A 44 11.60 -3.18 2.41
C ASP A 44 11.41 -2.40 3.73
N ASP A 45 12.48 -2.25 4.52
CA ASP A 45 12.46 -1.51 5.80
C ASP A 45 12.07 -0.02 5.64
N PHE A 46 12.20 0.52 4.43
CA PHE A 46 11.80 1.90 4.09
C PHE A 46 10.40 1.98 3.50
N VAL A 47 9.69 0.85 3.45
CA VAL A 47 8.32 0.75 2.95
C VAL A 47 8.25 1.08 1.44
N ASN A 48 9.36 0.88 0.72
CA ASN A 48 9.31 0.80 -0.74
C ASN A 48 8.63 -0.51 -1.13
N MET A 49 7.72 -0.49 -2.10
CA MET A 49 6.88 -1.66 -2.40
C MET A 49 7.03 -2.10 -3.84
N VAL A 50 7.06 -3.41 -4.02
CA VAL A 50 6.90 -4.02 -5.33
C VAL A 50 5.44 -4.42 -5.47
N LEU A 51 4.78 -3.91 -6.52
CA LEU A 51 3.38 -4.22 -6.81
C LEU A 51 3.25 -4.79 -8.23
N GLU A 52 2.31 -5.71 -8.42
CA GLU A 52 1.89 -6.22 -9.72
C GLU A 52 0.40 -5.95 -10.01
N ASP A 53 0.00 -6.10 -11.27
CA ASP A 53 -1.36 -5.87 -11.75
C ASP A 53 -1.91 -4.50 -11.32
N VAL A 54 -1.08 -3.48 -11.53
CA VAL A 54 -1.28 -2.17 -10.93
C VAL A 54 -2.23 -1.32 -11.75
N THR A 55 -3.17 -0.68 -11.07
CA THR A 55 -3.99 0.40 -11.60
C THR A 55 -3.68 1.68 -10.83
N GLU A 56 -3.11 2.64 -11.52
CA GLU A 56 -2.83 3.98 -11.04
C GLU A 56 -3.98 4.92 -11.38
N TYR A 57 -4.38 5.71 -10.40
CA TYR A 57 -5.38 6.76 -10.51
C TYR A 57 -4.73 8.09 -10.15
N GLU A 58 -4.82 9.04 -11.07
CA GLU A 58 -4.31 10.39 -10.88
C GLU A 58 -5.48 11.38 -11.04
N THR A 59 -5.66 12.24 -10.05
CA THR A 59 -6.66 13.31 -10.14
C THR A 59 -6.04 14.51 -10.83
N THR A 60 -6.49 14.81 -12.06
CA THR A 60 -6.07 16.00 -12.79
C THR A 60 -7.21 17.03 -12.85
N PRO A 61 -6.94 18.31 -13.16
CA PRO A 61 -7.99 19.30 -13.37
C PRO A 61 -8.99 18.95 -14.48
N GLU A 62 -8.60 18.07 -15.39
CA GLU A 62 -9.37 17.62 -16.55
C GLU A 62 -10.21 16.37 -16.25
N GLY A 63 -9.99 15.75 -15.08
CA GLY A 63 -10.69 14.56 -14.63
C GLY A 63 -9.75 13.51 -14.07
N ARG A 64 -10.24 12.28 -13.98
CA ARG A 64 -9.48 11.17 -13.42
C ARG A 64 -8.75 10.41 -14.50
N ARG A 65 -7.42 10.38 -14.46
CA ARG A 65 -6.59 9.60 -15.36
C ARG A 65 -6.34 8.22 -14.75
N ILE A 66 -6.56 7.17 -15.54
CA ILE A 66 -6.33 5.79 -15.14
C ILE A 66 -5.22 5.19 -16.02
N THR A 67 -4.20 4.63 -15.38
CA THR A 67 -3.08 3.96 -16.06
C THR A 67 -2.92 2.55 -15.50
N LYS A 68 -2.79 1.55 -16.37
CA LYS A 68 -2.50 0.16 -15.98
C LYS A 68 -1.04 -0.16 -16.24
N LEU A 69 -0.40 -0.82 -15.29
CA LEU A 69 1.01 -1.18 -15.32
C LEU A 69 1.17 -2.61 -14.80
N ASP A 70 2.01 -3.41 -15.46
CA ASP A 70 2.18 -4.81 -15.10
C ASP A 70 2.88 -4.97 -13.74
N GLN A 71 3.98 -4.22 -13.54
CA GLN A 71 4.74 -4.22 -12.28
C GLN A 71 5.41 -2.87 -12.05
N ILE A 72 5.43 -2.42 -10.80
CA ILE A 72 6.13 -1.19 -10.41
C ILE A 72 6.93 -1.39 -9.11
N LEU A 73 7.96 -0.54 -8.95
CA LEU A 73 8.56 -0.24 -7.66
C LEU A 73 8.06 1.12 -7.17
N LEU A 74 7.34 1.13 -6.06
CA LEU A 74 6.77 2.32 -5.45
C LEU A 74 7.70 2.87 -4.35
N ASN A 75 7.95 4.17 -4.37
CA ASN A 75 8.78 4.83 -3.36
C ASN A 75 8.00 5.08 -2.06
N GLY A 76 8.48 4.52 -0.95
CA GLY A 76 7.85 4.58 0.36
C GLY A 76 7.71 5.99 0.94
N ASN A 77 8.59 6.92 0.57
CA ASN A 77 8.55 8.30 1.10
C ASN A 77 7.30 9.08 0.71
N ASN A 78 6.65 8.69 -0.38
CA ASN A 78 5.47 9.37 -0.91
C ASN A 78 4.15 8.69 -0.50
N ILE A 79 4.22 7.59 0.25
CA ILE A 79 3.04 6.87 0.75
C ILE A 79 2.47 7.62 1.95
N THR A 80 1.16 7.84 1.93
CA THR A 80 0.41 8.47 3.03
C THR A 80 -0.42 7.44 3.79
N MET A 81 -1.11 6.55 3.07
CA MET A 81 -1.98 5.53 3.65
C MET A 81 -1.95 4.25 2.82
N MET A 82 -2.18 3.13 3.50
CA MET A 82 -2.29 1.80 2.91
C MET A 82 -3.57 1.13 3.41
N VAL A 83 -4.36 0.59 2.49
CA VAL A 83 -5.67 -0.02 2.76
C VAL A 83 -5.64 -1.47 2.23
N PRO A 84 -5.53 -2.47 3.13
CA PRO A 84 -5.61 -3.89 2.79
C PRO A 84 -6.94 -4.27 2.14
N GLY A 85 -6.92 -5.17 1.15
CA GLY A 85 -8.11 -5.66 0.46
C GLY A 85 -8.67 -4.68 -0.58
N GLY A 86 -7.92 -3.61 -0.89
CA GLY A 86 -8.38 -2.44 -1.61
C GLY A 86 -9.09 -2.72 -2.94
N GLU A 87 -10.37 -2.38 -2.97
CA GLU A 87 -11.07 -1.94 -4.17
C GLU A 87 -11.06 -0.41 -4.18
N MET A 88 -10.98 0.18 -5.38
CA MET A 88 -11.20 1.62 -5.49
C MET A 88 -12.65 1.88 -5.06
N PRO A 89 -12.95 2.87 -4.21
CA PRO A 89 -14.33 3.25 -3.95
C PRO A 89 -14.98 3.60 -5.29
N ASP A 90 -16.02 2.88 -5.67
CA ASP A 90 -16.88 3.27 -6.78
C ASP A 90 -17.47 4.64 -6.43
N VAL A 91 -17.03 5.67 -7.15
CA VAL A 91 -17.66 6.99 -7.11
C VAL A 91 -18.87 6.97 -8.04
#